data_AF-A0A9E5U281-F1
#
_entry.id   AF-A0A9E5U281-F1
#
_cell.length_a   1.000
_cell.length_b   1.000
_cell.length_c   1.000
_cell.angle_alpha   90.00
_cell.angle_beta   90.00
_cell.angle_gamma   90.00
#
_symmetry.space_group_name_H-M   'P 1'
#
loop_
_entity.id
_entity.type
_entity.pdbx_description
1 polymer ?
#
loop_
_entity_poly.entity_id
_entity_poly.type
_entity_poly.pdbx_seq_one_letter_code
_entity_poly.pdbx_strand_id
1 'polypeptide(L)'
;MRRWDRSLMDVTNPWGLIAFILVVGALVLWGAATDGLWRILAVDAGVLLIPHWVTGIRSILVRPKLLVRIDTIEGVLDRASVRLRDHTVTLMMLLSGTETPVPDDVKFKVDINGRADGFLGLYGQVVINEVQGSSYPYFYVVLVAKNGFGLRDAFRAYRPSEDITKEFKREKNVEVFVLRQHTTKTSGYHTKPGAAFRIFDWGLRIAERVAKGVAA
;
A
#
# COMPACT_ATOMS: atom_id res chain seq x y z
N MET A 1 12.35 -2.15 11.54
CA MET A 1 11.93 -3.55 11.25
C MET A 1 13.06 -4.61 11.27
N ARG A 2 14.36 -4.27 11.40
CA ARG A 2 15.51 -5.21 11.24
C ARG A 2 15.85 -6.19 12.40
N ARG A 3 15.14 -6.17 13.54
CA ARG A 3 15.57 -6.92 14.74
C ARG A 3 15.03 -8.36 14.84
N TRP A 4 14.06 -8.73 14.02
CA TRP A 4 13.34 -10.01 14.13
C TRP A 4 13.98 -11.15 13.33
N ASP A 5 14.86 -10.82 12.39
CA ASP A 5 15.47 -11.78 11.48
C ASP A 5 16.91 -12.12 11.91
N ARG A 6 17.03 -12.88 13.00
CA ARG A 6 18.32 -13.33 13.59
C ARG A 6 18.32 -14.81 13.92
N SER A 7 17.45 -15.59 13.28
CA SER A 7 17.35 -17.03 13.55
C SER A 7 18.55 -17.77 12.94
N LEU A 8 19.25 -18.57 13.74
CA LEU A 8 20.34 -19.44 13.24
C LEU A 8 19.84 -20.59 12.36
N MET A 9 18.54 -20.91 12.44
CA MET A 9 17.90 -22.02 11.71
C MET A 9 17.20 -21.56 10.41
N ASP A 10 17.32 -20.29 10.04
CA ASP A 10 16.70 -19.74 8.83
C ASP A 10 17.80 -19.26 7.86
N VAL A 11 17.97 -19.97 6.74
CA VAL A 11 19.01 -19.67 5.74
C VAL A 11 18.80 -18.33 5.03
N THR A 12 17.61 -17.73 5.13
CA THR A 12 17.28 -16.47 4.45
C THR A 12 17.93 -15.24 5.09
N ASN A 13 18.53 -15.38 6.28
CA ASN A 13 19.25 -14.31 6.96
C ASN A 13 20.76 -14.57 7.08
N PRO A 14 21.59 -13.52 7.27
CA PRO A 14 23.05 -13.66 7.28
C PRO A 14 23.57 -14.62 8.36
N TRP A 15 22.95 -14.64 9.55
CA TRP A 15 23.39 -15.48 10.66
C TRP A 15 23.03 -16.95 10.44
N GLY A 16 21.85 -17.23 9.93
CA GLY A 16 21.45 -18.58 9.55
C GLY A 16 22.22 -19.11 8.34
N LEU A 17 22.58 -18.25 7.38
CA LEU A 17 23.48 -18.63 6.29
C LEU A 17 24.88 -19.00 6.80
N ILE A 18 25.46 -18.20 7.71
CA ILE A 18 26.75 -18.51 8.32
C ILE A 18 26.67 -19.83 9.10
N ALA A 19 25.63 -20.02 9.92
CA ALA A 19 25.43 -21.25 10.69
C ALA A 19 25.28 -22.47 9.76
N PHE A 20 24.51 -22.34 8.68
CA PHE A 20 24.34 -23.38 7.67
C PHE A 20 25.67 -23.75 7.01
N ILE A 21 26.45 -22.77 6.56
CA ILE A 21 27.76 -23.01 5.94
C ILE A 21 28.71 -23.70 6.93
N LEU A 22 28.73 -23.27 8.20
CA LEU A 22 29.58 -23.88 9.22
C LEU A 22 29.20 -25.34 9.51
N VAL A 23 27.90 -25.62 9.66
CA VAL A 23 27.42 -26.99 9.94
C VAL A 23 27.65 -27.90 8.75
N VAL A 24 27.27 -27.47 7.54
CA VAL A 24 27.49 -28.26 6.31
C VAL A 24 28.98 -28.45 6.06
N GLY A 25 29.78 -27.39 6.19
CA GLY A 25 31.23 -27.45 6.04
C GLY A 25 31.87 -28.42 7.04
N ALA A 26 31.46 -28.38 8.31
CA ALA A 26 31.94 -29.30 9.33
C ALA A 26 31.56 -30.76 9.02
N LEU A 27 30.33 -31.02 8.57
CA LEU A 27 29.88 -32.37 8.18
C LEU A 27 30.64 -32.91 6.97
N VAL A 28 30.91 -32.07 5.97
CA VAL A 28 31.68 -32.46 4.78
C VAL A 28 33.14 -32.74 5.13
N LEU A 29 33.79 -31.86 5.90
CA LEU A 29 35.17 -32.06 6.35
C LEU A 29 35.29 -33.31 7.23
N TRP A 30 34.33 -33.52 8.14
CA TRP A 30 34.30 -34.71 8.99
C TRP A 30 34.10 -35.99 8.19
N GLY A 31 33.17 -36.01 7.23
CA GLY A 31 32.94 -37.15 6.35
C GLY A 31 34.09 -37.44 5.39
N ALA A 32 34.89 -36.43 5.02
CA ALA A 32 36.08 -36.59 4.19
C ALA A 32 37.32 -37.03 4.97
N ALA A 33 37.42 -36.67 6.26
CA ALA A 33 38.54 -37.01 7.14
C ALA A 33 38.38 -38.36 7.85
N THR A 34 37.24 -39.03 7.69
CA THR A 34 36.93 -40.30 8.38
C THR A 34 36.48 -41.38 7.41
N ASP A 35 36.69 -42.64 7.79
CA ASP A 35 36.31 -43.82 7.01
C ASP A 35 35.34 -44.72 7.78
N GLY A 36 34.67 -45.62 7.04
CA GLY A 36 33.79 -46.64 7.60
C GLY A 36 32.57 -46.04 8.33
N LEU A 37 32.35 -46.47 9.57
CA LEU A 37 31.17 -46.13 10.37
C LEU A 37 31.03 -44.61 10.62
N TRP A 38 32.13 -43.90 10.82
CA TRP A 38 32.11 -42.45 11.09
C TRP A 38 31.67 -41.63 9.89
N ARG A 39 32.03 -42.08 8.67
CA ARG A 39 31.58 -41.46 7.43
C ARG A 39 30.08 -41.66 7.22
N ILE A 40 29.56 -42.84 7.56
CA ILE A 40 28.10 -43.11 7.49
C ILE A 40 27.36 -42.19 8.45
N LEU A 41 27.83 -42.07 9.70
CA LEU A 41 27.23 -41.16 10.69
C LEU A 41 27.25 -39.69 10.23
N ALA A 42 28.34 -39.23 9.60
CA ALA A 42 28.43 -37.87 9.07
C ALA A 42 27.40 -37.62 7.94
N VAL A 43 27.20 -38.61 7.06
CA VAL A 43 26.21 -38.54 5.98
C VAL A 43 24.79 -38.54 6.54
N ASP A 44 24.47 -39.45 7.46
CA ASP A 44 23.15 -39.54 8.10
C ASP A 44 22.80 -38.26 8.87
N ALA A 45 23.78 -37.70 9.61
CA ALA A 45 23.62 -36.41 10.26
C ALA A 45 23.33 -35.30 9.25
N GLY A 46 24.01 -35.28 8.10
CA GLY A 46 23.70 -34.35 7.00
C GLY A 46 22.28 -34.49 6.47
N VAL A 47 21.84 -35.73 6.21
CA VAL A 47 20.49 -36.03 5.72
C VAL A 47 19.41 -35.58 6.70
N LEU A 48 19.65 -35.70 8.01
CA LEU A 48 18.68 -35.31 9.03
C LEU A 48 18.69 -33.80 9.33
N LEU A 49 19.88 -33.18 9.36
CA LEU A 49 20.04 -31.80 9.81
C LEU A 49 19.79 -30.79 8.69
N ILE A 50 20.35 -31.00 7.49
CA ILE A 50 20.27 -30.03 6.38
C ILE A 50 18.83 -29.62 6.03
N PRO A 51 17.85 -30.55 5.92
CA PRO A 51 16.48 -30.19 5.60
C PRO A 51 15.86 -29.20 6.57
N HIS A 52 16.26 -29.18 7.85
CA HIS A 52 15.69 -28.28 8.85
C HIS A 52 15.98 -26.81 8.59
N TRP A 53 17.10 -26.47 7.94
CA TRP A 53 17.38 -25.08 7.52
C TRP A 53 16.54 -24.65 6.31
N VAL A 54 16.06 -25.60 5.51
CA VAL A 54 15.21 -25.34 4.33
C VAL A 54 13.73 -25.32 4.71
N THR A 55 13.29 -26.24 5.57
CA THR A 55 11.90 -26.28 6.06
C THR A 55 11.63 -25.28 7.19
N GLY A 56 12.68 -24.75 7.83
CA GLY A 56 12.61 -23.77 8.92
C GLY A 56 12.42 -22.32 8.48
N ILE A 57 12.26 -22.06 7.17
CA ILE A 57 12.09 -20.71 6.63
C ILE A 57 10.78 -20.11 7.16
N ARG A 58 10.88 -19.04 7.95
CA ARG A 58 9.72 -18.32 8.45
C ARG A 58 9.26 -17.32 7.41
N SER A 59 8.19 -17.63 6.69
CA SER A 59 7.51 -16.61 5.88
C SER A 59 6.61 -15.76 6.78
N ILE A 60 6.89 -14.47 6.86
CA ILE A 60 5.92 -13.52 7.41
C ILE A 60 4.91 -13.25 6.29
N LEU A 61 3.62 -13.25 6.63
CA LEU A 61 2.56 -12.76 5.73
C LEU A 61 2.70 -11.24 5.56
N VAL A 62 3.74 -10.82 4.85
CA VAL A 62 3.87 -9.45 4.39
C VAL A 62 2.79 -9.30 3.34
N ARG A 63 1.75 -8.51 3.61
CA ARG A 63 0.74 -8.13 2.61
C ARG A 63 1.35 -7.00 1.78
N PRO A 64 2.13 -7.26 0.71
CA PRO A 64 3.00 -6.25 0.11
C PRO A 64 2.17 -5.15 -0.54
N LYS A 65 0.98 -5.52 -1.04
CA LYS A 65 -0.05 -4.62 -1.55
C LYS A 65 -0.53 -3.61 -0.52
N LEU A 66 -0.78 -4.01 0.71
CA LEU A 66 -1.24 -3.09 1.75
C LEU A 66 -0.14 -2.09 2.11
N LEU A 67 1.10 -2.56 2.24
CA LEU A 67 2.25 -1.68 2.49
C LEU A 67 2.41 -0.63 1.39
N VAL A 68 2.33 -1.03 0.11
CA VAL A 68 2.38 -0.08 -1.02
C VAL A 68 1.27 0.98 -0.94
N ARG A 69 0.06 0.61 -0.51
CA ARG A 69 -1.03 1.57 -0.30
C ARG A 69 -0.72 2.54 0.84
N ILE A 70 -0.23 2.03 1.96
CA ILE A 70 0.17 2.84 3.14
C ILE A 70 1.27 3.83 2.75
N ASP A 71 2.36 3.35 2.15
CA ASP A 71 3.50 4.19 1.74
C ASP A 71 3.07 5.29 0.76
N THR A 72 2.15 4.97 -0.16
CA THR A 72 1.59 5.96 -1.11
C THR A 72 0.76 7.03 -0.39
N ILE A 73 -0.10 6.62 0.56
CA ILE A 73 -0.93 7.54 1.34
C ILE A 73 -0.07 8.41 2.26
N GLU A 74 0.88 7.82 2.98
CA GLU A 74 1.83 8.52 3.84
C GLU A 74 2.59 9.57 3.04
N GLY A 75 3.15 9.20 1.88
CA GLY A 75 3.85 10.14 1.01
C GLY A 75 2.98 11.29 0.48
N VAL A 76 1.68 11.09 0.31
CA VAL A 76 0.74 12.18 -0.05
C VAL A 76 0.44 13.07 1.15
N LEU A 77 0.13 12.48 2.31
CA LEU A 77 -0.22 13.20 3.53
C LEU A 77 0.96 14.02 4.07
N ASP A 78 2.17 13.48 4.07
CA ASP A 78 3.38 14.17 4.51
C ASP A 78 3.65 15.43 3.70
N ARG A 79 3.53 15.33 2.37
CA ARG A 79 3.70 16.46 1.46
C ARG A 79 2.60 17.50 1.61
N ALA A 80 1.39 17.06 1.95
CA ALA A 80 0.24 17.93 2.17
C ALA A 80 0.10 18.43 3.62
N SER A 81 0.97 18.00 4.53
CA SER A 81 0.86 18.22 5.98
C SER A 81 0.61 19.69 6.36
N VAL A 82 1.30 20.63 5.71
CA VAL A 82 1.12 22.08 5.94
C VAL A 82 -0.29 22.54 5.57
N ARG A 83 -0.83 22.09 4.43
CA ARG A 83 -2.19 22.43 3.98
C ARG A 83 -3.27 21.76 4.82
N LEU A 84 -2.96 20.60 5.39
CA LEU A 84 -3.91 19.80 6.16
C LEU A 84 -4.01 20.21 7.63
N ARG A 85 -3.17 21.13 8.13
CA ARG A 85 -3.18 21.57 9.53
C ARG A 85 -4.53 22.10 9.98
N ASP A 86 -5.23 22.79 9.10
CA ASP A 86 -6.54 23.38 9.38
C ASP A 86 -7.69 22.41 9.10
N HIS A 87 -7.42 21.14 8.82
CA HIS A 87 -8.41 20.13 8.44
C HIS A 87 -8.26 18.87 9.28
N THR A 88 -9.34 18.10 9.41
CA THR A 88 -9.27 16.82 10.13
C THR A 88 -9.05 15.69 9.15
N VAL A 89 -7.96 14.94 9.30
CA VAL A 89 -7.67 13.76 8.49
C VAL A 89 -8.00 12.50 9.29
N THR A 90 -8.87 11.65 8.74
CA THR A 90 -9.25 10.36 9.33
C THR A 90 -8.77 9.22 8.46
N LEU A 91 -7.97 8.32 9.02
CA LEU A 91 -7.58 7.07 8.37
C LEU A 91 -8.70 6.04 8.56
N MET A 92 -9.07 5.36 7.48
CA MET A 92 -10.12 4.35 7.46
C MET A 92 -9.52 3.05 6.93
N MET A 93 -9.67 1.97 7.70
CA MET A 93 -9.20 0.65 7.32
C MET A 93 -10.39 -0.27 7.05
N LEU A 94 -10.32 -1.01 5.94
CA LEU A 94 -11.19 -2.16 5.72
C LEU A 94 -10.54 -3.36 6.39
N LEU A 95 -11.28 -4.05 7.25
CA LEU A 95 -10.82 -5.26 7.92
C LEU A 95 -11.41 -6.49 7.22
N SER A 96 -10.60 -7.52 7.04
CA SER A 96 -10.97 -8.80 6.45
C SER A 96 -10.63 -9.93 7.41
N GLY A 97 -11.43 -10.99 7.40
CA GLY A 97 -11.29 -12.15 8.30
C GLY A 97 -12.44 -12.25 9.31
N THR A 98 -12.78 -13.48 9.68
CA THR A 98 -13.92 -13.78 10.57
C THR A 98 -13.53 -13.80 12.04
N GLU A 99 -12.38 -14.42 12.38
CA GLU A 99 -11.95 -14.58 13.77
C GLU A 99 -10.92 -13.53 14.22
N THR A 100 -9.97 -13.20 13.34
CA THR A 100 -8.96 -12.16 13.58
C THR A 100 -9.00 -11.15 12.45
N PRO A 101 -9.76 -10.05 12.62
CA PRO A 101 -9.86 -9.01 11.61
C PRO A 101 -8.49 -8.37 11.38
N VAL A 102 -7.99 -8.50 10.15
CA VAL A 102 -6.73 -7.87 9.73
C VAL A 102 -6.99 -6.81 8.68
N PRO A 103 -6.21 -5.71 8.64
CA PRO A 103 -6.35 -4.71 7.60
C PRO A 103 -6.13 -5.28 6.20
N ASP A 104 -7.02 -4.93 5.29
CA ASP A 104 -7.02 -5.36 3.89
C ASP A 104 -6.95 -4.18 2.92
N ASP A 105 -7.55 -3.07 3.31
CA ASP A 105 -7.45 -1.81 2.58
C ASP A 105 -7.33 -0.61 3.52
N VAL A 106 -6.74 0.46 3.01
CA VAL A 106 -6.61 1.74 3.70
C VAL A 106 -7.00 2.86 2.76
N LYS A 107 -7.82 3.78 3.28
CA LYS A 107 -8.14 5.05 2.64
C LYS A 107 -8.16 6.14 3.69
N PHE A 108 -8.14 7.38 3.27
CA PHE A 108 -8.26 8.49 4.20
C PHE A 108 -9.35 9.46 3.76
N LYS A 109 -9.97 10.09 4.76
CA LYS A 109 -10.96 11.16 4.58
C LYS A 109 -10.35 12.45 5.12
N VAL A 110 -10.48 13.52 4.35
CA VAL A 110 -10.22 14.90 4.78
C VAL A 110 -11.57 15.57 5.02
N ASP A 111 -11.79 15.95 6.25
CA ASP A 111 -12.93 16.72 6.70
C ASP A 111 -12.52 18.21 6.70
N ILE A 112 -13.09 18.97 5.76
CA ILE A 112 -12.74 20.38 5.56
C ILE A 112 -13.34 21.20 6.70
N ASN A 113 -12.49 21.97 7.38
CA ASN A 113 -12.94 22.82 8.48
C ASN A 113 -13.89 23.92 7.98
N GLY A 114 -14.94 24.17 8.75
CA GLY A 114 -16.02 25.09 8.38
C GLY A 114 -16.85 24.62 7.18
N ARG A 115 -16.86 23.32 6.87
CA ARG A 115 -17.73 22.79 5.80
C ARG A 115 -19.20 22.97 6.14
N ALA A 116 -20.02 23.18 5.11
CA ALA A 116 -21.47 23.07 5.23
C ALA A 116 -21.91 21.59 5.30
N ASP A 117 -23.03 21.33 5.96
CA ASP A 117 -23.57 19.99 6.24
C ASP A 117 -23.83 19.11 5.00
N GLY A 118 -23.90 19.73 3.82
CA GLY A 118 -24.07 19.03 2.56
C GLY A 118 -22.78 18.44 1.98
N PHE A 119 -21.60 18.92 2.36
CA PHE A 119 -20.33 18.34 1.92
C PHE A 119 -19.97 17.17 2.83
N LEU A 120 -19.80 15.97 2.28
CA LEU A 120 -19.53 14.77 3.10
C LEU A 120 -18.04 14.52 3.31
N GLY A 121 -17.16 15.00 2.42
CA GLY A 121 -15.71 14.95 2.58
C GLY A 121 -14.96 14.73 1.27
N LEU A 122 -13.64 14.88 1.35
CA LEU A 122 -12.68 14.49 0.32
C LEU A 122 -12.03 13.17 0.75
N TYR A 123 -12.00 12.18 -0.13
CA TYR A 123 -11.41 10.88 0.16
C TYR A 123 -10.22 10.63 -0.76
N GLY A 124 -9.09 10.20 -0.21
CA GLY A 124 -7.95 9.70 -0.99
C GLY A 124 -7.87 8.18 -0.90
N GLN A 125 -7.68 7.52 -2.05
CA GLN A 125 -7.69 6.06 -2.18
C GLN A 125 -6.59 5.59 -3.13
N VAL A 126 -6.04 4.40 -2.86
CA VAL A 126 -5.03 3.75 -3.71
C VAL A 126 -5.57 2.39 -4.14
N VAL A 127 -5.74 2.20 -5.44
CA VAL A 127 -6.03 0.90 -6.05
C VAL A 127 -4.73 0.35 -6.64
N ILE A 128 -4.55 -0.97 -6.58
CA ILE A 128 -3.39 -1.63 -7.19
C ILE A 128 -3.87 -2.36 -8.42
N ASN A 129 -3.35 -1.97 -9.58
CA ASN A 129 -3.55 -2.68 -10.83
C ASN A 129 -2.42 -3.69 -11.02
N GLU A 130 -2.77 -4.91 -11.40
CA GLU A 130 -1.79 -5.92 -11.79
C GLU A 130 -1.72 -6.02 -13.30
N VAL A 131 -0.54 -5.80 -13.86
CA VAL A 131 -0.29 -5.94 -15.30
C VAL A 131 0.99 -6.76 -15.46
N GLN A 132 0.90 -7.90 -16.15
CA GLN A 132 2.02 -8.82 -16.41
C GLN A 132 2.81 -9.21 -15.13
N GLY A 133 2.11 -9.46 -14.03
CA GLY A 133 2.72 -9.85 -12.74
C GLY A 133 3.36 -8.70 -11.95
N SER A 134 3.36 -7.47 -12.48
CA SER A 134 3.80 -6.27 -11.77
C SER A 134 2.61 -5.53 -11.16
N SER A 135 2.75 -5.09 -9.91
CA SER A 135 1.76 -4.31 -9.17
C SER A 135 2.02 -2.81 -9.34
N TYR A 136 1.01 -2.07 -9.79
CA TYR A 136 1.11 -0.64 -10.03
C TYR A 136 0.08 0.11 -9.16
N PRO A 137 0.52 0.90 -8.16
CA PRO A 137 -0.39 1.69 -7.36
C PRO A 137 -0.92 2.88 -8.16
N TYR A 138 -2.22 3.10 -8.00
CA TYR A 138 -3.00 4.10 -8.67
C TYR A 138 -3.77 4.92 -7.64
N PHE A 139 -3.37 6.18 -7.49
CA PHE A 139 -3.98 7.09 -6.53
C PHE A 139 -5.06 7.95 -7.19
N TYR A 140 -6.19 8.11 -6.49
CA TYR A 140 -7.25 9.02 -6.89
C TYR A 140 -7.92 9.64 -5.68
N VAL A 141 -8.62 10.73 -5.94
CA VAL A 141 -9.45 11.39 -4.94
C VAL A 141 -10.91 11.42 -5.35
N VAL A 142 -11.77 11.37 -4.33
CA VAL A 142 -13.22 11.36 -4.49
C VAL A 142 -13.80 12.43 -3.58
N LEU A 143 -14.47 13.42 -4.16
CA LEU A 143 -15.28 14.38 -3.44
C LEU A 143 -16.70 13.85 -3.38
N VAL A 144 -17.29 13.87 -2.19
CA VAL A 144 -18.67 13.40 -1.97
C VAL A 144 -19.47 14.49 -1.28
N ALA A 145 -20.66 14.77 -1.80
CA ALA A 145 -21.62 15.70 -1.21
C ALA A 145 -23.04 15.20 -1.39
N LYS A 146 -24.00 15.74 -0.63
CA LYS A 146 -25.43 15.49 -0.85
C LYS A 146 -25.84 15.97 -2.25
N ASN A 147 -26.86 15.34 -2.83
CA ASN A 147 -27.41 15.78 -4.12
C ASN A 147 -27.78 17.27 -4.10
N GLY A 148 -27.41 18.00 -5.18
CA GLY A 148 -27.70 19.43 -5.31
C GLY A 148 -26.76 20.35 -4.54
N PHE A 149 -25.71 19.83 -3.90
CA PHE A 149 -24.75 20.67 -3.16
C PHE A 149 -23.81 21.49 -4.06
N GLY A 150 -23.68 21.13 -5.35
CA GLY A 150 -22.89 21.92 -6.32
C GLY A 150 -21.61 21.24 -6.81
N LEU A 151 -21.41 19.94 -6.55
CA LEU A 151 -20.26 19.21 -7.11
C LEU A 151 -20.30 19.12 -8.64
N ARG A 152 -21.50 19.15 -9.22
CA ARG A 152 -21.67 19.18 -10.68
C ARG A 152 -21.08 20.43 -11.32
N ASP A 153 -21.24 21.58 -10.66
CA ASP A 153 -20.75 22.85 -11.18
C ASP A 153 -19.24 22.93 -11.04
N ALA A 154 -18.69 22.48 -9.91
CA ALA A 154 -17.26 22.30 -9.72
C ALA A 154 -16.65 21.35 -10.76
N PHE A 155 -17.33 20.24 -11.08
CA PHE A 155 -16.92 19.34 -12.14
C PHE A 155 -16.88 20.03 -13.51
N ARG A 156 -17.85 20.89 -13.83
CA ARG A 156 -17.90 21.63 -15.10
C ARG A 156 -16.82 22.71 -15.18
N ALA A 157 -16.63 23.47 -14.09
CA ALA A 157 -15.67 24.56 -14.00
C ALA A 157 -14.22 24.08 -14.05
N TYR A 158 -13.92 22.94 -13.42
CA TYR A 158 -12.56 22.40 -13.39
C TYR A 158 -12.12 21.89 -14.77
N ARG A 159 -11.05 22.47 -15.35
CA ARG A 159 -10.41 21.97 -16.57
C ARG A 159 -9.12 21.22 -16.23
N PRO A 160 -9.11 19.88 -16.28
CA PRO A 160 -7.90 19.11 -16.01
C PRO A 160 -6.87 19.27 -17.14
N SER A 161 -5.60 19.05 -16.82
CA SER A 161 -4.56 18.77 -17.83
C SER A 161 -4.80 17.42 -18.51
N GLU A 162 -4.19 17.17 -19.68
CA GLU A 162 -4.36 15.93 -20.46
C GLU A 162 -4.11 14.65 -19.64
N ASP A 163 -3.20 14.72 -18.66
CA ASP A 163 -2.84 13.59 -17.78
C ASP A 163 -3.86 13.29 -16.68
N ILE A 164 -4.95 14.06 -16.54
CA ILE A 164 -5.94 13.93 -15.47
C ILE A 164 -7.33 13.69 -16.06
N THR A 165 -7.98 12.63 -15.59
CA THR A 165 -9.38 12.33 -15.89
C THR A 165 -10.26 12.77 -14.72
N LYS A 166 -11.34 13.47 -15.04
CA LYS A 166 -12.43 13.78 -14.11
C LYS A 166 -13.66 12.95 -14.43
N GLU A 167 -14.33 12.44 -13.41
CA GLU A 167 -15.64 11.79 -13.55
C GLU A 167 -16.64 12.39 -12.58
N PHE A 168 -17.88 12.56 -13.03
CA PHE A 168 -19.01 12.95 -12.19
C PHE A 168 -20.09 11.88 -12.25
N LYS A 169 -20.57 11.46 -11.08
CA LYS A 169 -21.66 10.49 -10.95
C LYS A 169 -22.63 10.98 -9.88
N ARG A 170 -23.90 10.60 -10.05
CA ARG A 170 -24.92 10.71 -9.01
C ARG A 170 -25.27 9.29 -8.59
N GLU A 171 -25.16 9.02 -7.31
CA GLU A 171 -25.44 7.70 -6.76
C GLU A 171 -26.31 7.84 -5.53
N LYS A 172 -27.51 7.24 -5.58
CA LYS A 172 -28.52 7.34 -4.52
C LYS A 172 -28.77 8.81 -4.14
N ASN A 173 -28.33 9.22 -2.95
CA ASN A 173 -28.55 10.55 -2.38
C ASN A 173 -27.32 11.46 -2.41
N VAL A 174 -26.26 11.08 -3.14
CA VAL A 174 -24.99 11.82 -3.18
C VAL A 174 -24.51 12.11 -4.60
N GLU A 175 -23.84 13.25 -4.74
CA GLU A 175 -23.00 13.61 -5.86
C GLU A 175 -21.57 13.17 -5.58
N VAL A 176 -20.93 12.58 -6.59
CA VAL A 176 -19.57 12.07 -6.52
C VAL A 176 -18.77 12.68 -7.65
N PHE A 177 -17.66 13.34 -7.29
CA PHE A 177 -16.70 13.88 -8.24
C PHE A 177 -15.34 13.21 -7.99
N VAL A 178 -14.90 12.40 -8.96
CA VAL A 178 -13.63 11.69 -8.93
C VAL A 178 -12.58 12.44 -9.76
N LEU A 179 -11.39 12.59 -9.21
CA LEU A 179 -10.20 13.06 -9.92
C LEU A 179 -9.13 11.97 -9.85
N ARG A 180 -8.62 11.61 -11.02
CA ARG A 180 -7.69 10.49 -11.14
C ARG A 180 -6.77 10.69 -12.34
N GLN A 181 -5.60 10.08 -12.33
CA GLN A 181 -4.69 10.16 -13.47
C GLN A 181 -5.29 9.46 -14.69
N HIS A 182 -5.14 10.02 -15.89
CA HIS A 182 -5.51 9.31 -17.12
C HIS A 182 -4.62 8.08 -17.28
N THR A 183 -5.23 6.93 -17.55
CA THR A 183 -4.52 5.66 -17.78
C THR A 183 -5.03 5.03 -19.06
N THR A 184 -4.15 4.51 -19.90
CA THR A 184 -4.56 3.63 -21.00
C THR A 184 -4.60 2.19 -20.47
N LYS A 185 -5.65 1.41 -20.83
CA LYS A 185 -5.84 0.02 -20.34
C LYS A 185 -4.75 -0.95 -20.82
N THR A 186 -3.81 -0.48 -21.64
CA THR A 186 -2.83 -1.30 -22.36
C THR A 186 -1.43 -1.30 -21.74
N SER A 187 -1.15 -0.47 -20.72
CA SER A 187 0.11 -0.56 -19.98
C SER A 187 -0.09 -0.44 -18.47
N GLY A 188 0.81 -1.06 -17.71
CA GLY A 188 0.83 -0.98 -16.25
C GLY A 188 1.17 0.44 -15.80
N TYR A 189 0.14 1.27 -15.56
CA TYR A 189 0.35 2.65 -15.15
C TYR A 189 0.55 2.77 -13.65
N HIS A 190 1.71 3.29 -13.28
CA HIS A 190 2.07 3.70 -11.92
C HIS A 190 1.80 5.20 -11.74
N THR A 191 0.97 5.57 -10.75
CA THR A 191 0.94 6.97 -10.30
C THR A 191 2.18 7.29 -9.49
N LYS A 192 3.15 8.00 -10.08
CA LYS A 192 4.35 8.46 -9.37
C LYS A 192 3.96 9.31 -8.14
N PRO A 193 4.74 9.31 -7.04
CA PRO A 193 4.42 10.07 -5.83
C PRO A 193 4.12 11.56 -6.07
N GLY A 194 4.84 12.19 -7.02
CA GLY A 194 4.56 13.58 -7.42
C GLY A 194 3.21 13.78 -8.10
N ALA A 195 2.76 12.82 -8.92
CA ALA A 195 1.44 12.85 -9.54
C ALA A 195 0.33 12.61 -8.51
N ALA A 196 0.52 11.66 -7.59
CA ALA A 196 -0.42 11.40 -6.50
C ALA A 196 -0.66 12.66 -5.64
N PHE A 197 0.43 13.34 -5.25
CA PHE A 197 0.33 14.61 -4.53
C PHE A 197 -0.38 15.70 -5.35
N ARG A 198 -0.11 15.84 -6.65
CA ARG A 198 -0.81 16.82 -7.50
C ARG A 198 -2.31 16.54 -7.56
N ILE A 199 -2.70 15.28 -7.77
CA ILE A 199 -4.12 14.87 -7.80
C ILE A 199 -4.79 15.23 -6.47
N PHE A 200 -4.10 14.95 -5.37
CA PHE A 200 -4.58 15.30 -4.04
C PHE A 200 -4.73 16.81 -3.85
N ASP A 201 -3.70 17.60 -4.17
CA ASP A 201 -3.70 19.06 -4.03
C ASP A 201 -4.83 19.71 -4.86
N TRP A 202 -5.08 19.21 -6.08
CA TRP A 202 -6.21 19.65 -6.90
C TRP A 202 -7.56 19.31 -6.25
N GLY A 203 -7.71 18.08 -5.76
CA GLY A 203 -8.91 17.65 -5.05
C GLY A 203 -9.17 18.49 -3.81
N LEU A 204 -8.12 18.81 -3.04
CA LEU A 204 -8.20 19.65 -1.86
C LEU A 204 -8.64 21.07 -2.18
N ARG A 205 -8.05 21.72 -3.20
CA ARG A 205 -8.48 23.07 -3.65
C ARG A 205 -9.92 23.12 -4.13
N ILE A 206 -10.41 22.05 -4.75
CA ILE A 206 -11.82 21.97 -5.17
C ILE A 206 -12.71 21.75 -3.95
N ALA A 207 -12.31 20.85 -3.04
CA ALA A 207 -13.03 20.59 -1.81
C ALA A 207 -13.15 21.84 -0.94
N GLU A 208 -12.07 22.60 -0.74
CA GLU A 208 -12.07 23.86 0.03
C GLU A 208 -13.06 24.90 -0.53
N ARG A 209 -13.18 24.99 -1.86
CA ARG A 209 -14.13 25.90 -2.52
C ARG A 209 -15.57 25.43 -2.35
N VAL A 210 -15.84 24.18 -2.70
CA VAL A 210 -17.19 23.60 -2.67
C VAL A 210 -17.72 23.45 -1.25
N ALA A 211 -16.87 23.04 -0.30
CA ALA A 211 -17.27 22.79 1.08
C ALA A 211 -17.82 24.02 1.80
N LYS A 212 -17.39 25.22 1.41
CA LYS A 212 -17.86 26.50 1.97
C LYS A 212 -19.14 27.03 1.31
N GLY A 213 -19.74 26.27 0.38
CA GLY A 213 -20.93 26.71 -0.36
C GLY A 213 -20.65 27.80 -1.40
N VAL A 214 -19.38 28.06 -1.71
CA VAL A 214 -18.99 28.97 -2.78
C VAL A 214 -19.03 28.18 -4.08
N ALA A 215 -19.90 28.58 -5.01
CA ALA A 215 -19.91 28.02 -6.36
C ALA A 215 -18.50 28.16 -6.96
N ALA A 216 -17.94 27.04 -7.43
CA ALA A 216 -16.53 26.91 -7.83
C ALA A 216 -16.21 27.52 -9.19
#